data_AF-U1LE00-F1
#
_entry.id   AF-U1LE00-F1
#
_cell.length_a   1.000
_cell.length_b   1.000
_cell.length_c   1.000
_cell.angle_alpha   90.00
_cell.angle_beta   90.00
_cell.angle_gamma   90.00
#
_symmetry.space_group_name_H-M   'P 1'
#
loop_
_entity.id
_entity.type
_entity.pdbx_description
1 polymer ?
#
loop_
_entity_poly.entity_id
_entity_poly.type
_entity_poly.pdbx_seq_one_letter_code
_entity_poly.pdbx_strand_id
1 'polypeptide(L)' 'MPGFFNNAASHWWIILIIVVLIFGASKLPALARSLGQSVNILKKEVKGDGTDAPASSETDDQASSSDRK' A
#
# COMPACT_ATOMS: atom_id res chain seq x y z
N MET A 1 34.91 -12.05 12.03
CA MET A 1 33.69 -12.87 12.14
C MET A 1 32.77 -12.57 10.95
N PRO A 2 32.80 -13.38 9.89
CA PRO A 2 31.83 -13.30 8.79
C PRO A 2 30.63 -14.22 9.06
N GLY A 3 29.39 -13.75 8.83
CA GLY A 3 28.27 -14.69 8.58
C GLY A 3 26.84 -14.43 9.08
N PHE A 4 26.40 -13.21 9.46
CA PHE A 4 24.99 -13.01 9.89
C PHE A 4 24.15 -12.11 8.97
N PHE A 5 24.76 -11.40 8.02
CA PHE A 5 24.06 -10.41 7.19
C PHE A 5 23.29 -10.99 5.99
N ASN A 6 23.52 -12.26 5.62
CA ASN A 6 22.88 -12.86 4.44
C ASN A 6 21.42 -13.28 4.66
N ASN A 7 20.99 -13.52 5.90
CA ASN A 7 19.64 -14.01 6.17
C ASN A 7 18.64 -12.92 6.57
N ALA A 8 19.08 -11.69 6.86
CA ALA A 8 18.20 -10.63 7.35
C ALA A 8 17.08 -10.28 6.35
N ALA A 9 17.38 -10.29 5.05
CA ALA A 9 16.39 -10.07 4.00
C ALA A 9 15.38 -11.22 3.88
N SER A 10 15.78 -12.46 4.15
CA SER A 10 14.90 -13.63 4.05
C SER A 10 13.91 -13.75 5.22
N HIS A 11 14.26 -13.25 6.41
CA HIS A 11 13.35 -13.31 7.57
C HIS A 11 12.23 -12.28 7.52
N TRP A 12 12.39 -11.18 6.78
CA TRP A 12 11.33 -10.18 6.61
C TRP A 12 10.05 -10.78 6.00
N TRP A 13 10.18 -11.80 5.16
CA TRP A 13 9.05 -12.53 4.60
C TRP A 13 8.20 -13.22 5.66
N ILE A 14 8.81 -13.76 6.72
CA ILE A 14 8.04 -14.42 7.80
C ILE A 14 7.14 -13.40 8.51
N ILE A 15 7.65 -12.19 8.75
CA ILE A 15 6.91 -11.12 9.42
C ILE A 15 5.77 -10.63 8.52
N LEU A 16 6.05 -10.40 7.24
CA LEU A 16 5.03 -9.99 6.27
C LEU A 16 3.88 -10.99 6.20
N ILE A 17 4.19 -12.29 6.13
CA ILE A 17 3.19 -13.37 6.09
C ILE A 17 2.33 -13.35 7.36
N ILE A 18 2.93 -13.21 8.54
CA ILE A 18 2.20 -13.14 9.82
C ILE A 18 1.26 -11.92 9.85
N VAL A 19 1.73 -10.76 9.42
CA VAL A 19 0.91 -9.54 9.37
C VAL A 19 -0.27 -9.72 8.39
N VAL A 20 -0.05 -10.31 7.22
CA VAL A 20 -1.11 -10.61 6.24
C VAL A 20 -2.12 -11.61 6.80
N LEU A 21 -1.69 -12.62 7.57
CA LEU A 21 -2.58 -13.59 8.22
C LEU A 21 -3.50 -12.92 9.26
N ILE A 22 -2.98 -11.97 10.04
CA ILE A 22 -3.75 -11.27 11.09
C ILE A 22 -4.67 -10.20 10.48
N PHE A 23 -4.17 -9.41 9.54
CA PHE A 23 -4.92 -8.29 8.94
C PHE A 23 -5.80 -8.73 7.76
N GLY A 24 -5.44 -9.81 7.08
CA GLY A 24 -6.08 -10.28 5.86
C GLY A 24 -5.50 -9.63 4.59
N ALA A 25 -5.48 -10.40 3.49
CA ALA A 25 -4.93 -9.97 2.19
C ALA A 25 -5.62 -8.74 1.59
N SER A 26 -6.88 -8.47 1.96
CA SER A 26 -7.65 -7.34 1.44
C SER A 26 -7.48 -6.05 2.26
N LYS A 27 -7.05 -6.13 3.53
CA LYS A 27 -7.01 -4.94 4.42
C LYS A 27 -5.69 -4.19 4.35
N LEU A 28 -4.56 -4.89 4.19
CA LEU A 28 -3.27 -4.23 3.95
C LEU A 28 -3.26 -3.33 2.70
N PRO A 29 -3.72 -3.78 1.52
CA PRO A 29 -3.78 -2.91 0.34
C PRO A 29 -4.82 -1.80 0.45
N ALA A 30 -5.94 -2.02 1.16
CA ALA A 30 -6.96 -0.99 1.40
C ALA A 30 -6.42 0.13 2.30
N LEU A 31 -5.72 -0.22 3.39
CA LEU A 31 -5.07 0.74 4.27
C LEU A 31 -3.95 1.49 3.56
N ALA A 32 -3.15 0.79 2.74
CA ALA A 32 -2.12 1.41 1.92
C ALA A 32 -2.70 2.41 0.90
N ARG A 33 -3.85 2.11 0.27
CA ARG A 33 -4.55 3.05 -0.62
C ARG A 33 -5.02 4.29 0.12
N SER A 34 -5.69 4.13 1.27
CA SER A 34 -6.18 5.24 2.09
C SER A 34 -5.04 6.16 2.58
N LEU A 35 -3.96 5.58 3.12
CA LEU A 35 -2.78 6.32 3.56
C LEU A 35 -2.05 6.96 2.38
N GLY A 36 -1.95 6.23 1.26
CA GLY A 36 -1.32 6.69 0.02
C GLY A 36 -2.03 7.91 -0.58
N GLN A 37 -3.36 7.97 -0.52
CA GLN A 37 -4.13 9.13 -0.97
C GLN A 37 -3.82 10.38 -0.12
N SER A 38 -3.76 10.27 1.20
CA SER A 38 -3.38 11.38 2.09
C SER A 38 -1.95 11.85 1.81
N VAL A 39 -0.99 10.92 1.72
CA VAL A 39 0.41 11.23 1.41
C VAL A 39 0.56 11.83 0.01
N ASN A 40 -0.25 11.42 -0.97
CA ASN A 40 -0.23 11.98 -2.32
C ASN A 40 -0.70 13.43 -2.35
N ILE A 41 -1.73 13.78 -1.57
CA ILE A 41 -2.21 15.15 -1.44
C ILE A 41 -1.11 16.02 -0.78
N LEU A 42 -0.52 15.54 0.33
CA LEU A 42 0.58 16.25 0.99
C LEU A 42 1.79 16.41 0.06
N LYS A 43 2.15 15.37 -0.70
CA LYS A 43 3.22 15.45 -1.71
C LYS A 43 2.88 16.43 -2.84
N LYS A 44 1.62 16.54 -3.25
CA LYS A 44 1.17 17.47 -4.29
C LYS A 44 1.26 18.92 -3.83
N GLU A 45 0.80 19.20 -2.62
CA GLU A 45 0.94 20.53 -2.00
C GLU A 45 2.41 20.91 -1.81
N VAL A 46 3.24 19.98 -1.30
CA VAL A 46 4.68 20.21 -1.08
C VAL A 46 5.48 20.28 -2.38
N LYS A 47 5.02 19.64 -3.46
CA LYS A 47 5.67 19.65 -4.78
C LYS A 47 5.04 20.67 -5.76
N GLY A 48 4.09 21.47 -5.28
CA GLY A 48 3.30 22.44 -6.05
C GLY A 48 4.11 23.53 -6.76
N ASP A 49 5.42 23.64 -6.52
CA ASP A 49 6.31 24.59 -7.19
C ASP A 49 7.06 24.00 -8.42
N GLY A 50 6.88 22.72 -8.76
CA GLY A 50 7.66 22.10 -9.83
C GLY A 50 7.09 20.80 -10.40
N THR A 51 6.38 20.96 -11.52
CA THR A 51 6.12 19.97 -12.58
C THR A 51 5.17 18.79 -12.28
N ASP A 52 4.16 18.69 -13.16
CA ASP A 52 3.09 17.70 -13.24
C ASP A 52 3.49 16.24 -13.03
N ALA A 53 2.67 15.50 -12.28
CA ALA A 53 2.61 14.04 -12.36
C ALA A 53 1.18 13.54 -12.06
N PRO A 54 0.54 12.76 -12.97
CA PRO A 54 -0.72 12.09 -12.71
C PRO A 54 -0.43 10.80 -11.94
N ALA A 55 -0.63 10.82 -10.62
CA ALA A 55 -0.67 9.59 -9.83
C ALA A 55 -2.12 9.07 -9.80
N SER A 56 -2.51 8.36 -10.85
CA SER A 56 -3.73 7.55 -10.88
C SER A 56 -3.52 6.31 -10.01
N SER A 57 -4.23 6.26 -8.90
CA SER A 57 -4.54 5.02 -8.20
C SER A 57 -6.04 4.98 -7.94
N GLU A 58 -6.78 4.92 -9.04
CA GLU A 58 -8.15 4.42 -9.05
C GLU A 58 -8.03 2.89 -9.06
N THR A 59 -8.42 2.28 -7.95
CA THR A 59 -8.86 0.90 -7.99
C THR A 59 -10.14 0.89 -7.22
N ASP A 60 -11.18 1.10 -8.01
CA ASP A 60 -12.52 0.57 -7.82
C ASP A 60 -12.54 -0.65 -6.89
N ASP A 61 -13.01 -0.41 -5.68
CA ASP A 61 -13.96 -1.29 -5.02
C ASP A 61 -15.39 -0.82 -5.42
N GLN A 62 -15.65 -0.71 -6.73
CA GLN A 62 -16.99 -0.77 -7.30
C GLN A 62 -17.34 -2.26 -7.50
N ALA A 63 -17.53 -2.95 -6.38
CA ALA A 63 -18.06 -4.31 -6.36
C ALA A 63 -18.95 -4.52 -5.14
N SER A 64 -20.02 -3.75 -5.08
CA SER A 64 -21.30 -4.28 -4.61
C SER A 64 -22.38 -3.93 -5.64
N SER A 65 -22.26 -4.55 -6.81
CA SER A 65 -23.43 -4.82 -7.65
C SER A 65 -24.42 -5.64 -6.84
N SER A 66 -25.65 -5.18 -6.66
CA SER A 66 -26.87 -6.01 -6.72
C SER A 66 -28.08 -5.30 -6.08
N ASP A 67 -28.59 -4.27 -6.75
CA ASP A 67 -30.04 -4.04 -6.69
C ASP A 67 -30.53 -3.82 -8.13
N ARG A 68 -30.55 -4.94 -8.88
CA ARG A 68 -31.56 -5.13 -9.92
C ARG A 68 -32.86 -5.50 -9.20
N LYS A 69 -33.78 -4.57 -9.02
CA LYS A 69 -35.21 -4.73 -9.34
C LYS A 69 -35.95 -3.42 -9.17
#